data_AF-A0A4V1NM11-F1
#
_entry.id   AF-A0A4V1NM11-F1
#
_cell.length_a   1.000
_cell.length_b   1.000
_cell.length_c   1.000
_cell.angle_alpha   90.00
_cell.angle_beta   90.00
_cell.angle_gamma   90.00
#
_symmetry.space_group_name_H-M   'P 1'
#
loop_
_entity.id
_entity.type
_entity.pdbx_description
1 polymer ?
#
loop_
_entity_poly.entity_id
_entity_poly.type
_entity_poly.pdbx_seq_one_letter_code
_entity_poly.pdbx_strand_id
1 'polypeptide(L)'
;MLLEAKDTKTIGRIAKIVRQQQELDQTTAGAFAGCGINFVSQFENGKPTVQLEKALNVLNALGIKVYLDIPDSASSDKLTELTGRFNHE
;
A
#
# COMPACT_ATOMS: atom_id res chain seq x y z
N MET A 1 -0.02 -14.11 2.00
CA MET A 1 0.92 -14.22 0.86
C MET A 1 1.78 -12.96 0.85
N LEU A 2 3.08 -13.07 0.56
CA LEU A 2 3.98 -11.93 0.37
C LEU A 2 4.38 -11.88 -1.11
N LEU A 3 4.35 -10.68 -1.69
CA LEU A 3 4.70 -10.43 -3.09
C LEU A 3 5.75 -9.33 -3.13
N GLU A 4 6.83 -9.55 -3.86
CA GLU A 4 7.83 -8.52 -4.14
C GLU A 4 7.35 -7.64 -5.30
N ALA A 5 7.31 -6.32 -5.10
CA ALA A 5 6.99 -5.36 -6.15
C ALA A 5 8.20 -4.44 -6.41
N LYS A 6 8.68 -4.43 -7.65
CA LYS A 6 9.90 -3.70 -8.06
C LYS A 6 9.62 -2.35 -8.72
N ASP A 7 8.36 -2.06 -9.01
CA ASP A 7 7.94 -0.81 -9.65
C ASP A 7 6.50 -0.41 -9.26
N THR A 8 6.15 0.83 -9.56
CA THR A 8 4.82 1.40 -9.26
C THR A 8 3.70 0.71 -10.04
N LYS A 9 3.98 0.17 -11.23
CA LYS A 9 2.99 -0.57 -12.04
C LYS A 9 2.57 -1.87 -11.36
N THR A 10 3.52 -2.58 -10.77
CA THR A 10 3.28 -3.84 -10.06
C THR A 10 2.44 -3.56 -8.82
N ILE A 11 2.82 -2.56 -8.02
CA ILE A 11 2.05 -2.13 -6.83
C ILE A 11 0.61 -1.75 -7.23
N GLY A 12 0.45 -0.88 -8.23
CA GLY A 12 -0.87 -0.43 -8.69
C GLY A 12 -1.76 -1.57 -9.21
N ARG A 13 -1.18 -2.53 -9.95
CA ARG A 13 -1.90 -3.70 -10.46
C ARG A 13 -2.35 -4.63 -9.33
N ILE A 14 -1.50 -4.86 -8.33
CA ILE A 14 -1.87 -5.65 -7.14
C ILE A 14 -3.06 -5.00 -6.44
N ALA A 15 -2.99 -3.68 -6.19
CA ALA A 15 -4.09 -2.94 -5.57
C ALA A 15 -5.40 -3.06 -6.38
N LYS A 16 -5.31 -2.90 -7.71
CA LYS A 16 -6.46 -3.04 -8.62
C LYS A 16 -7.11 -4.43 -8.54
N ILE A 17 -6.30 -5.48 -8.56
CA ILE A 17 -6.80 -6.87 -8.50
C ILE A 17 -7.49 -7.11 -7.15
N VAL A 18 -6.86 -6.71 -6.05
CA VAL A 18 -7.45 -6.87 -4.70
C VAL A 18 -8.77 -6.10 -4.59
N ARG A 19 -8.82 -4.84 -5.05
CA ARG A 19 -10.05 -4.05 -5.08
C ARG A 19 -11.16 -4.75 -5.87
N GLN A 20 -10.84 -5.27 -7.06
CA GLN A 20 -11.80 -5.97 -7.92
C GLN A 20 -12.31 -7.27 -7.29
N GLN A 21 -11.46 -8.02 -6.59
CA GLN A 21 -11.85 -9.22 -5.85
C GLN A 21 -12.75 -8.91 -4.64
N GLN A 22 -12.67 -7.69 -4.11
CA GLN A 22 -13.56 -7.17 -3.07
C GLN A 22 -14.83 -6.54 -3.63
N GLU A 23 -15.05 -6.57 -4.95
CA GLU A 23 -16.22 -5.99 -5.64
C GLU A 23 -16.39 -4.48 -5.41
N LEU A 24 -15.32 -3.78 -5.03
CA LEU A 24 -15.33 -2.34 -4.81
C LEU A 24 -15.08 -1.57 -6.10
N ASP A 25 -15.81 -0.50 -6.34
CA ASP A 25 -15.44 0.48 -7.37
C ASP A 25 -14.33 1.43 -6.88
N GLN A 26 -13.72 2.17 -7.81
CA GLN A 26 -12.62 3.09 -7.50
C GLN A 26 -13.07 4.28 -6.65
N THR A 27 -14.36 4.67 -6.72
CA THR A 27 -14.90 5.80 -5.96
C THR A 27 -14.99 5.44 -4.48
N THR A 28 -15.50 4.25 -4.19
CA THR A 28 -15.68 3.68 -2.86
C THR A 28 -14.32 3.40 -2.22
N ALA A 29 -13.41 2.78 -2.95
CA ALA A 29 -12.03 2.58 -2.47
C ALA A 29 -11.32 3.92 -2.20
N GLY A 30 -11.55 4.92 -3.05
CA GLY A 30 -11.04 6.27 -2.85
C GLY A 30 -11.57 6.91 -1.58
N ALA A 31 -12.87 6.80 -1.31
CA ALA A 31 -13.51 7.33 -0.11
C ALA A 31 -12.92 6.72 1.17
N PHE A 32 -12.71 5.40 1.22
CA PHE A 32 -12.07 4.73 2.35
C PHE A 32 -10.61 5.18 2.58
N ALA A 33 -9.92 5.56 1.50
CA ALA A 33 -8.54 6.02 1.53
C ALA A 33 -8.39 7.55 1.66
N GLY A 34 -9.49 8.30 1.75
CA GLY A 34 -9.46 9.77 1.80
C GLY A 34 -8.95 10.43 0.51
N CYS A 35 -9.18 9.82 -0.66
CA CYS A 35 -8.71 10.31 -1.96
C CYS A 35 -9.79 10.22 -3.05
N GLY A 36 -9.66 11.03 -4.10
CA GLY A 36 -10.61 11.03 -5.22
C GLY A 36 -10.36 9.91 -6.23
N ILE A 37 -11.38 9.55 -7.02
CA ILE A 37 -11.31 8.52 -8.08
C ILE A 37 -10.12 8.71 -9.03
N ASN A 38 -9.80 9.96 -9.40
CA ASN A 38 -8.67 10.27 -10.27
C ASN A 38 -7.33 9.83 -9.66
N PHE A 39 -7.19 9.95 -8.35
CA PHE A 39 -6.00 9.46 -7.64
C PHE A 39 -5.94 7.93 -7.71
N VAL A 40 -7.03 7.24 -7.35
CA VAL A 40 -7.10 5.78 -7.36
C VAL A 40 -6.78 5.24 -8.75
N SER A 41 -7.36 5.81 -9.80
CA SER A 41 -7.07 5.43 -11.18
C SER A 41 -5.60 5.65 -11.55
N GLN A 42 -5.01 6.80 -11.21
CA GLN A 42 -3.59 7.05 -11.48
C GLN A 42 -2.68 6.07 -10.73
N PHE A 43 -2.99 5.77 -9.48
CA PHE A 43 -2.26 4.83 -8.64
C PHE A 43 -2.35 3.39 -9.19
N GLU A 44 -3.56 2.90 -9.50
CA GLU A 44 -3.78 1.56 -10.06
C GLU A 44 -3.13 1.36 -11.43
N ASN A 45 -2.99 2.45 -12.21
CA ASN A 45 -2.26 2.44 -13.48
C ASN A 45 -0.73 2.61 -13.30
N GLY A 46 -0.25 2.74 -12.07
CA GLY A 46 1.17 2.78 -11.75
C GLY A 46 1.86 4.10 -12.05
N LYS A 47 1.13 5.23 -12.04
CA LYS A 47 1.72 6.56 -12.26
C LYS A 47 2.82 6.80 -11.20
N PRO A 48 4.08 7.05 -11.61
CA PRO A 48 5.21 7.13 -10.67
C PRO A 48 5.18 8.37 -9.76
N THR A 49 4.37 9.37 -10.11
CA THR A 49 4.30 10.67 -9.43
C THR A 49 3.06 10.83 -8.54
N VAL A 50 2.40 9.73 -8.17
CA VAL A 50 1.33 9.79 -7.15
C VAL A 50 1.92 10.12 -5.78
N GLN A 51 1.13 10.78 -4.94
CA GLN A 51 1.51 11.05 -3.54
C GLN A 51 1.62 9.73 -2.77
N LEU A 52 2.80 9.45 -2.21
CA LEU A 52 3.09 8.19 -1.53
C LEU A 52 2.14 7.91 -0.36
N GLU A 53 1.88 8.90 0.49
CA GLU A 53 0.98 8.75 1.64
C GLU A 53 -0.42 8.29 1.23
N LYS A 54 -0.97 8.90 0.17
CA LYS A 54 -2.28 8.48 -0.37
C LYS A 54 -2.24 7.08 -0.97
N ALA A 55 -1.13 6.69 -1.59
CA ALA A 55 -0.96 5.33 -2.10
C ALA A 55 -0.95 4.32 -0.94
N LEU A 56 -0.24 4.62 0.14
CA LEU A 56 -0.25 3.81 1.37
C LEU A 56 -1.65 3.74 2.00
N ASN A 57 -2.40 4.84 2.02
CA ASN A 57 -3.78 4.85 2.51
C ASN A 57 -4.70 3.96 1.66
N VAL A 58 -4.56 3.98 0.32
CA VAL A 58 -5.32 3.08 -0.56
C VAL A 58 -4.96 1.62 -0.28
N LEU A 59 -3.67 1.30 -0.17
CA LEU A 59 -3.24 -0.06 0.15
C LEU A 59 -3.81 -0.53 1.50
N ASN A 60 -3.73 0.32 2.53
CA ASN A 60 -4.28 0.02 3.84
C ASN A 60 -5.81 -0.15 3.82
N ALA A 61 -6.53 0.72 3.11
CA ALA A 61 -7.99 0.65 2.96
C ALA A 61 -8.44 -0.66 2.27
N LEU A 62 -7.62 -1.20 1.36
CA LEU A 62 -7.85 -2.49 0.72
C LEU A 62 -7.37 -3.69 1.56
N GLY A 63 -6.84 -3.46 2.77
CA GLY A 63 -6.29 -4.49 3.65
C GLY A 63 -4.89 -4.99 3.25
N ILE A 64 -4.21 -4.29 2.33
CA ILE A 64 -2.86 -4.62 1.89
C ILE A 64 -1.85 -3.99 2.85
N LYS A 65 -1.12 -4.85 3.57
CA LYS A 65 -0.03 -4.43 4.47
C LYS A 65 1.26 -4.23 3.67
N VAL A 66 1.94 -3.11 3.92
CA VAL A 66 3.25 -2.80 3.34
C VAL A 66 4.33 -3.11 4.36
N TYR A 67 5.33 -3.88 3.95
CA TYR A 67 6.48 -4.25 4.76
C TYR A 67 7.75 -3.68 4.14
N LEU A 68 8.68 -3.27 4.98
CA LEU A 68 10.04 -2.93 4.57
C LEU A 68 10.93 -4.12 4.89
N ASP A 69 11.54 -4.68 3.87
CA ASP A 69 12.56 -5.73 4.01
C ASP A 69 13.93 -5.06 4.14
N ILE A 70 14.48 -5.06 5.34
CA ILE A 70 15.70 -4.32 5.70
C ILE A 70 16.89 -5.29 5.66
N PRO A 71 18.00 -4.94 4.98
CA PRO A 71 19.20 -5.76 4.99
C PRO A 71 19.72 -5.98 6.41
N ASP A 72 20.14 -7.20 6.74
CA ASP A 72 20.64 -7.55 8.08
C ASP A 72 21.79 -6.67 8.56
N SER A 73 22.65 -6.21 7.64
CA SER A 73 23.75 -5.30 7.94
C SER A 73 23.30 -3.92 8.43
N ALA A 74 22.05 -3.54 8.17
CA ALA A 74 21.44 -2.28 8.58
C ALA A 74 20.40 -2.46 9.70
N SER A 75 20.18 -3.68 10.18
CA SER A 75 19.27 -3.97 11.28
C SER A 75 19.82 -3.39 12.58
N SER A 76 19.01 -2.58 13.26
CA SER A 76 19.36 -1.87 14.49
C SER A 76 18.15 -1.78 15.40
N ASP A 77 18.37 -1.82 16.72
CA ASP A 77 17.31 -1.65 17.73
C ASP A 77 16.48 -0.37 17.51
N LYS A 78 17.09 0.68 16.95
CA LYS A 78 16.40 1.93 16.56
C LYS A 78 15.28 1.71 15.55
N LEU A 79 15.43 0.76 14.62
CA LEU A 79 14.39 0.46 13.62
C LEU A 79 13.23 -0.34 14.25
N THR A 80 13.53 -1.16 15.26
CA THR A 80 12.51 -1.92 16.00
C THR A 80 11.60 -0.99 16.80
N GLU A 81 12.17 0.05 17.42
CA GLU A 81 11.42 1.07 18.17
C GLU A 81 10.43 1.86 17.29
N LEU A 82 10.77 2.13 16.03
CA LEU A 82 9.91 2.88 15.10
C LEU A 82 8.63 2.13 14.69
N THR A 83 8.62 0.81 14.78
CA THR A 83 7.51 -0.03 14.29
C THR A 83 6.75 -0.75 15.40
N GLY A 84 7.19 -0.66 16.66
CA GLY A 84 6.42 -1.11 17.82
C GLY A 84 5.99 -2.58 17.80
N ARG A 85 6.76 -3.51 17.19
CA ARG A 85 6.49 -4.95 17.31
C ARG A 85 6.66 -5.35 18.80
N PHE A 86 5.68 -5.73 19.62
CA PHE A 86 4.32 -6.23 19.44
C PHE A 86 3.45 -5.72 20.61
N ASN A 87 2.43 -4.88 20.38
CA ASN A 87 1.37 -4.64 21.36
C ASN A 87 0.02 -4.92 20.69
N HIS A 88 -0.37 -6.19 20.68
CA HIS A 88 -1.75 -6.60 20.87
C HIS A 88 -1.74 -8.09 21.21
N GLU A 89 -1.93 -8.35 22.50
CA GLU A 89 -2.64 -9.52 23.02
C GLU A 89 -4.03 -9.65 22.35
#